data_AF-A0A1G1NJS1-F1
#
_entry.id   AF-A0A1G1NJS1-F1
#
_cell.length_a   1.000
_cell.length_b   1.000
_cell.length_c   1.000
_cell.angle_alpha   90.00
_cell.angle_beta   90.00
_cell.angle_gamma   90.00
#
_symmetry.space_group_name_H-M   'P 1'
#
loop_
_entity.id
_entity.type
_entity.pdbx_description
1 polymer ?
#
loop_
_entity_poly.entity_id
_entity_poly.type
_entity_poly.pdbx_seq_one_letter_code
_entity_poly.pdbx_strand_id
1 'polypeptide(L)'
;MPIWMIIFIIVAVVGIILLSGTTLLRKKTREEYLQELVQFLEGKLSPLEGYENSFRITFQYEGRAFEFQDIEDKGFAGLGHKAFLRTQTDSVLTLSFTEAARSGIRSNIVQASQISSKETSSLTIPEELKEFKIFTNQIKQAGALFFDDKILDIFVNYKQQDPHGHPLMPLRIQDGWLSLEFFSGINMHPNLFDLQNSVSKIERYLKHFLILAKVIEQNEKESAA
;
A
#
# COMPACT_ATOMS: atom_id res chain seq x y z
N MET A 1 -5.67 -47.33 -36.21
CA MET A 1 -6.02 -45.90 -36.40
C MET A 1 -5.57 -45.46 -37.79
N PRO A 2 -6.42 -44.81 -38.59
CA PRO A 2 -6.01 -44.30 -39.90
C PRO A 2 -4.92 -43.22 -39.75
N ILE A 3 -3.90 -43.28 -40.61
CA ILE A 3 -2.72 -42.38 -40.62
C ILE A 3 -3.13 -40.89 -40.65
N TRP A 4 -4.24 -40.58 -41.32
CA TRP A 4 -4.83 -39.23 -41.37
C TRP A 4 -5.19 -38.64 -40.01
N MET A 5 -5.58 -39.48 -39.05
CA MET A 5 -5.95 -39.03 -37.71
C MET A 5 -4.74 -38.68 -36.86
N ILE A 6 -3.60 -39.34 -37.09
CA ILE A 6 -2.32 -39.02 -36.43
C ILE A 6 -1.80 -37.66 -36.93
N ILE A 7 -1.89 -37.43 -38.25
CA ILE A 7 -1.51 -36.15 -38.87
C ILE A 7 -2.36 -35.00 -38.32
N PHE A 8 -3.67 -35.20 -38.19
CA PHE A 8 -4.58 -34.19 -37.62
C PHE A 8 -4.21 -33.84 -36.16
N ILE A 9 -3.90 -34.83 -35.33
CA ILE A 9 -3.48 -34.60 -33.95
C ILE A 9 -2.17 -33.82 -33.90
N ILE A 10 -1.18 -34.15 -34.74
CA ILE A 10 0.10 -33.44 -34.77
C ILE A 10 -0.10 -31.98 -35.20
N VAL A 11 -0.92 -31.72 -36.23
CA VAL A 11 -1.22 -30.36 -36.69
C VAL A 11 -2.00 -29.58 -35.63
N ALA A 12 -2.95 -30.20 -34.93
CA ALA A 12 -3.68 -29.56 -33.85
C ALA A 12 -2.75 -29.22 -32.66
N VAL A 13 -1.86 -30.14 -32.27
CA VAL A 13 -0.91 -29.91 -31.18
C VAL A 13 0.10 -28.82 -31.54
N VAL A 14 0.65 -28.84 -32.76
CA VAL A 14 1.55 -27.78 -33.24
C VAL A 14 0.82 -26.44 -33.37
N GLY A 15 -0.44 -26.44 -33.82
CA GLY A 15 -1.30 -25.26 -33.88
C GLY A 15 -1.58 -24.66 -32.49
N ILE A 16 -1.86 -25.51 -31.50
CA ILE A 16 -2.05 -25.08 -30.10
C ILE A 16 -0.72 -24.52 -29.55
N ILE A 17 0.42 -25.17 -29.79
CA ILE A 17 1.73 -24.68 -29.32
C ILE A 17 2.08 -23.34 -29.98
N LEU A 18 1.80 -23.16 -31.28
CA LEU A 18 2.02 -21.89 -31.99
C LEU A 18 1.09 -20.77 -31.50
N LEU A 19 -0.18 -21.09 -31.21
CA LEU A 19 -1.14 -20.14 -30.62
C LEU A 19 -0.80 -19.80 -29.16
N SER A 20 -0.24 -20.76 -28.41
CA SER A 20 0.18 -20.57 -27.02
C SER A 20 1.51 -19.81 -26.91
N GLY A 21 2.36 -19.88 -27.94
CA GLY A 21 3.67 -19.21 -27.98
C GLY A 21 3.61 -17.70 -28.23
N THR A 22 2.44 -17.16 -28.61
CA THR A 22 2.28 -15.74 -28.95
C THR A 22 1.48 -14.91 -27.97
N THR A 23 1.09 -15.45 -26.79
CA THR A 23 0.79 -14.57 -25.65
C THR A 23 2.09 -14.07 -25.03
N LEU A 24 2.90 -13.39 -25.85
CA LEU A 24 3.80 -12.36 -25.38
C LEU A 24 2.92 -11.42 -24.58
N LEU A 25 3.04 -11.47 -23.26
CA LEU A 25 2.40 -10.55 -22.31
C LEU A 25 2.68 -9.13 -22.78
N ARG A 26 1.77 -8.56 -23.58
CA ARG A 26 1.83 -7.15 -23.96
C ARG A 26 1.71 -6.39 -22.64
N LYS A 27 2.80 -5.71 -22.26
CA LYS A 27 2.81 -4.86 -21.09
C LYS A 27 1.75 -3.78 -21.31
N LYS A 28 0.70 -3.78 -20.48
CA LYS A 28 -0.37 -2.77 -20.55
C LYS A 28 0.26 -1.37 -20.44
N THR A 29 -0.24 -0.43 -21.23
CA THR A 29 0.15 0.97 -21.05
C THR A 29 -0.43 1.50 -19.74
N ARG A 30 0.15 2.58 -19.21
CA ARG A 30 -0.37 3.25 -18.00
C ARG A 30 -1.82 3.68 -18.18
N GLU A 31 -2.15 4.22 -19.34
CA GLU A 31 -3.50 4.66 -19.69
C GLU A 31 -4.48 3.49 -19.74
N GLU A 32 -4.10 2.38 -20.39
CA GLU A 32 -4.90 1.14 -20.43
C GLU A 32 -5.17 0.63 -19.01
N TYR A 33 -4.14 0.60 -18.15
CA TYR A 33 -4.26 0.22 -16.74
C TYR A 33 -5.22 1.14 -15.96
N LEU A 34 -5.06 2.46 -16.05
CA LEU A 34 -5.89 3.40 -15.31
C LEU A 34 -7.36 3.32 -15.74
N GLN A 35 -7.63 3.13 -17.04
CA GLN A 35 -9.00 2.95 -17.54
C GLN A 35 -9.63 1.65 -17.02
N GLU A 36 -8.87 0.55 -17.02
CA GLU A 36 -9.33 -0.72 -16.46
C GLU A 36 -9.60 -0.62 -14.96
N LEU A 37 -8.73 0.08 -14.22
CA LEU A 37 -8.91 0.30 -12.78
C LEU A 37 -10.14 1.16 -12.50
N VAL A 38 -10.37 2.22 -13.28
CA VAL A 38 -11.57 3.06 -13.19
C VAL A 38 -12.84 2.23 -13.43
N GLN A 39 -12.84 1.40 -14.47
CA GLN A 39 -13.98 0.54 -14.78
C GLN A 39 -14.22 -0.49 -13.68
N PHE A 40 -13.17 -1.13 -13.19
CA PHE A 40 -13.27 -2.14 -12.12
C PHE A 40 -13.78 -1.56 -10.81
N LEU A 41 -13.36 -0.35 -10.45
CA LEU A 41 -13.77 0.34 -9.23
C LEU A 41 -15.07 1.13 -9.37
N GLU A 42 -15.67 1.15 -10.57
CA GLU A 42 -16.80 2.03 -10.91
C GLU A 42 -16.52 3.50 -10.55
N GLY A 43 -15.26 3.92 -10.73
CA GLY A 43 -14.73 5.19 -10.25
C GLY A 43 -14.81 6.33 -11.27
N LYS A 44 -14.24 7.48 -10.88
CA LYS A 44 -14.08 8.66 -11.74
C LYS A 44 -12.62 9.10 -11.77
N LEU A 45 -12.04 9.12 -12.97
CA LEU A 45 -10.69 9.61 -13.22
C LEU A 45 -10.69 11.13 -13.37
N SER A 46 -9.78 11.81 -12.68
CA SER A 46 -9.52 13.23 -12.80
C SER A 46 -8.02 13.51 -12.74
N PRO A 47 -7.52 14.61 -13.32
CA PRO A 47 -6.15 15.05 -13.10
C PRO A 47 -5.92 15.37 -11.61
N LEU A 48 -4.70 15.15 -11.14
CA LEU A 48 -4.28 15.52 -9.79
C LEU A 48 -3.71 16.94 -9.80
N GLU A 49 -4.34 17.85 -9.05
CA GLU A 49 -3.92 19.25 -8.99
C GLU A 49 -2.50 19.39 -8.42
N GLY A 50 -1.69 20.26 -9.05
CA GLY A 50 -0.30 20.51 -8.65
C GLY A 50 0.72 19.49 -9.16
N TYR A 51 0.29 18.45 -9.89
CA TYR A 51 1.18 17.42 -10.46
C TYR A 51 0.97 17.28 -11.97
N GLU A 52 2.05 17.33 -12.73
CA GLU A 52 2.02 16.99 -14.16
C GLU A 52 1.80 15.48 -14.33
N ASN A 53 1.06 15.10 -15.39
CA ASN A 53 0.84 13.70 -15.77
C ASN A 53 0.48 12.79 -14.58
N SER A 54 -0.34 13.26 -13.65
CA SER A 54 -0.72 12.52 -12.45
C SER A 54 -2.24 12.54 -12.32
N PHE A 55 -2.80 11.45 -11.84
CA PHE A 55 -4.23 11.20 -11.88
C PHE A 55 -4.76 10.75 -10.53
N ARG A 56 -6.04 11.03 -10.30
CA ARG A 56 -6.81 10.56 -9.15
C ARG A 56 -8.02 9.80 -9.65
N ILE A 57 -8.27 8.63 -9.07
CA ILE A 57 -9.50 7.87 -9.24
C ILE A 57 -10.26 7.97 -7.92
N THR A 58 -11.45 8.55 -7.94
CA THR A 58 -12.35 8.58 -6.78
C THR A 58 -13.46 7.56 -6.97
N PHE A 59 -13.78 6.79 -5.94
CA PHE A 59 -14.76 5.71 -6.02
C PHE A 59 -15.38 5.40 -4.65
N GLN A 60 -16.45 4.62 -4.66
CA GLN A 60 -17.13 4.13 -3.46
C GLN A 60 -16.92 2.63 -3.34
N TYR A 61 -16.55 2.14 -2.17
CA TYR A 61 -16.41 0.71 -1.90
C TYR A 61 -17.05 0.40 -0.54
N GLU A 62 -18.05 -0.48 -0.54
CA GLU A 62 -18.87 -0.84 0.64
C GLU A 62 -19.37 0.38 1.44
N GLY A 63 -19.78 1.44 0.73
CA GLY A 63 -20.33 2.66 1.32
C GLY A 63 -19.29 3.64 1.87
N ARG A 64 -18.00 3.37 1.69
CA ARG A 64 -16.90 4.30 2.03
C ARG A 64 -16.26 4.89 0.77
N ALA A 65 -15.96 6.18 0.84
CA ALA A 65 -15.25 6.89 -0.21
C ALA A 65 -13.75 6.57 -0.17
N PHE A 66 -13.19 6.22 -1.32
CA PHE A 66 -11.77 5.98 -1.50
C PHE A 66 -11.21 6.87 -2.61
N GLU A 67 -9.92 7.13 -2.54
CA GLU A 67 -9.14 7.67 -3.65
C GLU A 67 -7.94 6.78 -3.95
N PHE A 68 -7.68 6.58 -5.23
CA PHE A 68 -6.43 6.03 -5.73
C PHE A 68 -5.69 7.15 -6.47
N GLN A 69 -4.49 7.49 -6.03
CA GLN A 69 -3.65 8.51 -6.64
C GLN A 69 -2.51 7.82 -7.38
N ASP A 70 -2.27 8.22 -8.62
CA ASP A 70 -1.18 7.76 -9.47
C ASP A 70 -0.32 8.97 -9.83
N ILE A 71 0.90 9.02 -9.27
CA ILE A 71 1.77 10.19 -9.28
C ILE A 71 3.03 9.88 -10.07
N GLU A 72 3.30 10.71 -11.06
CA GLU A 72 4.56 10.78 -11.77
C GLU A 72 5.49 11.76 -11.05
N ASP A 73 6.66 11.28 -10.63
CA ASP A 73 7.64 12.04 -9.88
C ASP A 73 8.93 12.16 -10.70
N LYS A 74 9.32 13.38 -11.08
CA LYS A 74 10.57 13.65 -11.80
C LYS A 74 11.68 13.87 -10.77
N GLY A 75 12.28 12.79 -10.28
CA GLY A 75 13.40 12.84 -9.35
C GLY A 75 14.75 13.06 -10.05
N PHE A 76 15.80 13.29 -9.25
CA PHE A 76 17.18 13.42 -9.75
C PHE A 76 17.68 12.19 -10.54
N ALA A 77 17.14 11.01 -10.24
CA ALA A 77 17.49 9.75 -10.89
C ALA A 77 16.64 9.44 -12.15
N GLY A 78 15.69 10.31 -12.51
CA GLY A 78 14.80 10.15 -13.65
C GLY A 78 13.32 10.11 -13.27
N LEU A 79 12.49 9.62 -14.20
CA LEU A 79 11.04 9.50 -14.04
C LEU A 79 10.70 8.32 -13.11
N GLY A 80 10.08 8.63 -11.98
CA GLY A 80 9.53 7.66 -11.04
C GLY A 80 8.01 7.65 -11.08
N HIS A 81 7.42 6.52 -10.70
CA HIS A 81 5.97 6.40 -10.50
C HIS A 81 5.70 5.87 -9.10
N LYS A 82 4.74 6.50 -8.42
CA LYS A 82 4.23 6.08 -7.12
C LYS A 82 2.72 6.10 -7.18
N ALA A 83 2.09 5.19 -6.46
CA ALA A 83 0.65 5.26 -6.29
C ALA A 83 0.26 5.15 -4.82
N PHE A 84 -0.91 5.69 -4.49
CA PHE A 84 -1.44 5.69 -3.13
C PHE A 84 -2.90 5.29 -3.16
N LEU A 85 -3.28 4.29 -2.37
CA LEU A 85 -4.68 4.05 -2.00
C LEU A 85 -4.96 4.77 -0.70
N ARG A 86 -6.01 5.60 -0.65
CA ARG A 86 -6.32 6.42 0.51
C ARG A 86 -7.81 6.42 0.83
N THR A 87 -8.12 6.57 2.10
CA THR A 87 -9.46 6.91 2.60
C THR A 87 -9.32 7.84 3.79
N GLN A 88 -10.32 8.69 3.97
CA GLN A 88 -10.44 9.52 5.16
C GLN A 88 -11.26 8.80 6.23
N THR A 89 -10.89 9.02 7.50
CA THR A 89 -11.63 8.62 8.69
C THR A 89 -12.13 9.87 9.42
N ASP A 90 -13.08 9.71 10.34
CA ASP A 90 -13.58 10.82 11.16
C ASP A 90 -12.64 11.19 12.34
N SER A 91 -11.52 10.48 12.49
CA SER A 91 -10.52 10.73 13.55
C SER A 91 -9.44 11.70 13.06
N VAL A 92 -8.74 12.34 14.00
CA VAL A 92 -7.50 13.10 13.73
C VAL A 92 -6.24 12.31 14.09
N LEU A 93 -6.35 10.99 14.23
CA LEU A 93 -5.24 10.10 14.57
C LEU A 93 -4.10 10.23 13.55
N THR A 94 -2.89 10.33 14.08
CA THR A 94 -1.63 10.25 13.35
C THR A 94 -0.78 9.14 13.96
N LEU A 95 -0.29 8.24 13.12
CA LEU A 95 0.63 7.15 13.44
C LEU A 95 1.77 7.12 12.42
N SER A 96 2.96 7.42 12.92
CA SER A 96 4.19 7.49 12.12
C SER A 96 5.16 6.41 12.54
N PHE A 97 5.72 5.69 11.56
CA PHE A 97 6.69 4.63 11.76
C PHE A 97 8.05 5.09 11.26
N THR A 98 9.08 4.99 12.10
CA THR A 98 10.47 5.33 11.77
C THR A 98 11.38 4.18 12.19
N GLU A 99 12.59 4.07 11.63
CA GLU A 99 13.52 3.01 12.04
C GLU A 99 13.91 3.16 13.53
N ALA A 100 13.81 2.05 14.29
CA ALA A 100 14.31 2.02 15.66
C ALA A 100 15.85 2.09 15.69
N ALA A 101 16.41 2.78 16.69
CA ALA A 101 17.86 2.90 16.81
C ALA A 101 18.51 1.51 16.98
N ARG A 102 19.39 1.13 16.05
CA ARG A 102 20.19 -0.10 16.17
C ARG A 102 21.19 0.08 17.31
N SER A 103 21.17 -0.81 18.30
CA SER A 103 22.02 -0.79 19.51
C SER A 103 23.54 -0.94 19.26
N GLY A 104 24.01 -0.79 18.02
CA GLY A 104 25.42 -0.95 17.62
C GLY A 104 26.12 0.31 17.09
N ILE A 105 25.43 1.44 16.93
CA ILE A 105 26.08 2.67 16.42
C ILE A 105 26.68 3.45 17.59
N ARG A 106 27.95 3.15 17.92
CA ARG A 106 28.82 4.08 18.66
C ARG A 106 29.19 5.24 17.73
N SER A 107 28.29 6.20 17.52
CA SER A 107 28.66 7.48 16.92
C SER A 107 28.11 8.63 17.75
N ASN A 108 29.00 9.56 18.09
CA ASN A 108 28.76 10.76 18.90
C ASN A 108 27.79 11.77 18.24
N ILE A 109 26.94 11.35 17.31
CA ILE A 109 26.04 12.19 16.52
C ILE A 109 24.68 12.34 17.22
N VAL A 110 24.34 11.47 18.17
CA VAL A 110 23.05 11.48 18.89
C VAL A 110 22.91 12.67 19.87
N GLN A 111 23.97 13.44 20.14
CA GLN A 111 23.90 14.60 21.04
C GLN A 111 23.26 15.87 20.44
N ALA A 112 23.06 15.96 19.12
CA ALA A 112 22.60 17.21 18.50
C ALA A 112 21.07 17.35 18.32
N SER A 113 20.26 16.39 18.76
CA SER A 113 18.80 16.42 18.56
C SER A 113 18.00 15.94 19.78
N GLN A 114 18.54 16.15 20.99
CA GLN A 114 17.75 16.08 22.23
C GLN A 114 16.81 17.29 22.33
N ILE A 115 15.77 17.30 21.50
CA ILE A 115 14.53 17.99 21.86
C ILE A 115 13.95 17.18 23.01
N SER A 116 13.92 17.79 24.19
CA SER A 116 13.34 17.27 25.42
C SER A 116 11.93 16.75 25.13
N SER A 117 11.80 15.44 24.95
CA SER A 117 10.50 14.77 24.95
C SER A 117 10.22 14.44 26.40
N LYS A 118 9.41 15.30 27.03
CA LYS A 118 8.69 14.96 28.26
C LYS A 118 8.16 13.53 28.12
N GLU A 119 8.51 12.67 29.07
CA GLU A 119 8.00 11.31 29.18
C GLU A 119 6.47 11.36 29.18
N THR A 120 5.91 11.13 27.99
CA THR A 120 4.48 11.01 27.75
C THR A 120 4.25 9.51 27.73
N SER A 121 3.31 9.01 28.54
CA SER A 121 2.93 7.59 28.69
C SER A 121 3.38 6.72 27.52
N SER A 122 4.36 5.84 27.71
CA SER A 122 4.96 5.10 26.59
C SER A 122 3.94 4.17 25.96
N LEU A 123 3.67 4.39 24.66
CA LEU A 123 2.91 3.46 23.83
C LEU A 123 3.58 2.09 23.90
N THR A 124 2.82 1.06 24.28
CA THR A 124 3.33 -0.31 24.26
C THR A 124 3.36 -0.79 22.82
N ILE A 125 4.56 -1.09 22.31
CA ILE A 125 4.77 -1.53 20.94
C ILE A 125 4.81 -3.07 20.93
N PRO A 126 3.99 -3.74 20.10
CA PRO A 126 4.05 -5.20 19.93
C PRO A 126 5.41 -5.68 19.42
N GLU A 127 5.80 -6.91 19.79
CA GLU A 127 7.08 -7.51 19.41
C GLU A 127 7.27 -7.59 17.88
N GLU A 128 6.17 -7.76 17.15
CA GLU A 128 6.13 -7.85 15.69
C GLU A 128 6.55 -6.52 15.01
N LEU A 129 6.37 -5.39 15.72
CA LEU A 129 6.64 -4.04 15.22
C LEU A 129 7.85 -3.38 15.91
N LYS A 130 8.62 -4.11 16.72
CA LYS A 130 9.76 -3.58 17.50
C LYS A 130 10.89 -2.95 16.69
N GLU A 131 10.98 -3.27 15.41
CA GLU A 131 11.95 -2.65 14.49
C GLU A 131 11.61 -1.20 14.14
N PHE A 132 10.38 -0.76 14.47
CA PHE A 132 9.96 0.62 14.33
C PHE A 132 9.96 1.37 15.66
N LYS A 133 10.36 2.62 15.60
CA LYS A 133 9.98 3.65 16.55
C LYS A 133 8.68 4.29 16.05
N ILE A 134 7.62 4.13 16.84
CA ILE A 134 6.25 4.57 16.50
C ILE A 134 5.91 5.85 17.26
N PHE A 135 5.44 6.86 16.54
CA PHE A 135 4.98 8.12 17.10
C PHE A 135 3.49 8.29 16.86
N THR A 136 2.78 8.85 17.85
CA THR A 136 1.36 9.14 17.73
C THR A 136 0.96 10.38 18.51
N ASN A 137 -0.07 11.06 18.02
CA ASN A 137 -0.75 12.12 18.76
C ASN A 137 -1.84 11.59 19.72
N GLN A 138 -2.25 10.33 19.60
CA GLN A 138 -3.31 9.73 20.42
C GLN A 138 -2.93 8.33 20.94
N ILE A 139 -2.21 8.31 22.07
CA ILE A 139 -1.59 7.09 22.64
C ILE A 139 -2.63 5.98 22.94
N LYS A 140 -3.81 6.34 23.47
CA LYS A 140 -4.86 5.36 23.79
C LYS A 140 -5.41 4.67 22.55
N GLN A 141 -5.74 5.45 21.52
CA GLN A 141 -6.26 4.91 20.25
C GLN A 141 -5.20 4.06 19.53
N ALA A 142 -3.96 4.54 19.49
CA ALA A 142 -2.84 3.78 18.95
C ALA A 142 -2.64 2.45 19.67
N GLY A 143 -2.72 2.45 21.00
CA GLY A 143 -2.67 1.23 21.81
C GLY A 143 -3.82 0.28 21.44
N ALA A 144 -5.05 0.77 21.38
CA ALA A 144 -6.21 -0.04 21.01
C ALA A 144 -6.06 -0.71 19.63
N LEU A 145 -5.46 -0.03 18.65
CA LEU A 145 -5.15 -0.63 17.35
C LEU A 145 -4.12 -1.76 17.45
N PHE A 146 -3.09 -1.60 18.28
CA PHE A 146 -2.04 -2.60 18.43
C PHE A 146 -2.41 -3.80 19.30
N PHE A 147 -3.46 -3.68 20.13
CA PHE A 147 -3.99 -4.77 20.94
C PHE A 147 -5.18 -5.51 20.27
N ASP A 148 -5.60 -5.10 19.08
CA ASP A 148 -6.51 -5.89 18.23
C ASP A 148 -5.67 -6.74 17.27
N ASP A 149 -5.66 -8.06 17.49
CA ASP A 149 -4.87 -9.01 16.70
C ASP A 149 -5.12 -8.89 15.19
N LYS A 150 -6.37 -8.63 14.77
CA LYS A 150 -6.70 -8.51 13.34
C LYS A 150 -6.11 -7.24 12.75
N ILE A 151 -6.07 -6.17 13.53
CA ILE A 151 -5.49 -4.88 13.11
C ILE A 151 -3.97 -4.99 13.08
N LEU A 152 -3.37 -5.60 14.11
CA LEU A 152 -1.95 -5.86 14.18
C LEU A 152 -1.48 -6.68 12.97
N ASP A 153 -2.20 -7.75 12.62
CA ASP A 153 -1.91 -8.57 11.44
C ASP A 153 -1.89 -7.74 10.14
N ILE A 154 -2.76 -6.75 10.00
CA ILE A 154 -2.74 -5.85 8.84
C ILE A 154 -1.43 -5.05 8.78
N PHE A 155 -0.98 -4.48 9.90
CA PHE A 155 0.29 -3.76 9.94
C PHE A 155 1.48 -4.68 9.65
N VAL A 156 1.49 -5.88 10.24
CA VAL A 156 2.54 -6.87 10.01
C VAL A 156 2.59 -7.32 8.55
N ASN A 157 1.44 -7.45 7.88
CA ASN A 157 1.36 -7.81 6.46
C ASN A 157 1.93 -6.73 5.51
N TYR A 158 1.96 -5.47 5.93
CA TYR A 158 2.53 -4.38 5.13
C TYR A 158 3.96 -4.03 5.49
N LYS A 159 4.42 -4.45 6.67
CA LYS A 159 5.79 -4.30 7.12
C LYS A 159 6.75 -4.98 6.14
N GLN A 160 7.80 -4.26 5.77
CA GLN A 160 8.83 -4.77 4.86
C GLN A 160 10.18 -4.09 5.11
N GLN A 161 11.17 -4.44 4.31
CA GLN A 161 12.49 -3.83 4.33
C GLN A 161 12.79 -3.18 2.97
N ASP A 162 13.51 -2.06 3.00
CA ASP A 162 14.06 -1.44 1.79
C ASP A 162 15.23 -2.28 1.22
N PRO A 163 15.81 -1.93 0.05
CA PRO A 163 16.88 -2.71 -0.56
C PRO A 163 18.18 -2.73 0.26
N HIS A 164 18.31 -1.86 1.26
CA HIS A 164 19.44 -1.80 2.17
C HIS A 164 19.14 -2.49 3.53
N GLY A 165 17.96 -3.10 3.68
CA GLY A 165 17.54 -3.80 4.89
C GLY A 165 17.03 -2.87 6.00
N HIS A 166 16.62 -1.64 5.68
CA HIS A 166 15.97 -0.74 6.64
C HIS A 166 14.47 -1.03 6.73
N PRO A 167 13.89 -1.12 7.95
CA PRO A 167 12.45 -1.28 8.11
C PRO A 167 11.66 -0.16 7.44
N LEU A 168 10.62 -0.53 6.71
CA LEU A 168 9.77 0.38 5.95
C LEU A 168 8.30 0.00 6.16
N MET A 169 7.48 1.00 6.48
CA MET A 169 6.03 0.86 6.62
C MET A 169 5.32 1.68 5.53
N PRO A 170 4.70 1.04 4.53
CA PRO A 170 3.97 1.73 3.48
C PRO A 170 2.56 2.16 3.88
N LEU A 171 1.98 1.53 4.92
CA LEU A 171 0.71 1.93 5.49
C LEU A 171 0.92 3.07 6.50
N ARG A 172 0.33 4.24 6.24
CA ARG A 172 0.44 5.43 7.07
C ARG A 172 -0.93 5.90 7.52
N ILE A 173 -0.97 6.47 8.73
CA ILE A 173 -2.15 7.15 9.26
C ILE A 173 -1.70 8.57 9.60
N GLN A 174 -2.24 9.57 8.91
CA GLN A 174 -1.86 10.96 9.14
C GLN A 174 -3.09 11.85 9.11
N ASP A 175 -3.36 12.51 10.23
CA ASP A 175 -4.48 13.43 10.42
C ASP A 175 -5.81 12.82 9.92
N GLY A 176 -6.04 11.55 10.31
CA GLY A 176 -7.23 10.79 9.91
C GLY A 176 -7.18 10.13 8.53
N TRP A 177 -6.16 10.40 7.71
CA TRP A 177 -5.98 9.75 6.42
C TRP A 177 -5.26 8.42 6.57
N LEU A 178 -5.95 7.34 6.21
CA LEU A 178 -5.34 6.05 5.95
C LEU A 178 -4.78 6.07 4.53
N SER A 179 -3.48 5.82 4.37
CA SER A 179 -2.80 5.86 3.08
C SER A 179 -1.84 4.68 2.92
N LEU A 180 -1.88 4.00 1.78
CA LEU A 180 -1.00 2.88 1.46
C LEU A 180 -0.22 3.20 0.20
N GLU A 181 1.10 3.25 0.32
CA GLU A 181 2.02 3.50 -0.79
C GLU A 181 2.26 2.21 -1.60
N PHE A 182 2.14 2.30 -2.92
CA PHE A 182 2.51 1.26 -3.87
C PHE A 182 3.85 1.62 -4.52
N PHE A 183 4.83 0.73 -4.37
CA PHE A 183 6.16 0.93 -4.93
C PHE A 183 6.21 0.49 -6.40
N SER A 184 7.06 1.17 -7.18
CA SER A 184 7.38 0.77 -8.56
C SER A 184 8.40 -0.37 -8.64
N GLY A 185 9.14 -0.65 -7.55
CA GLY A 185 10.11 -1.74 -7.49
C GLY A 185 9.45 -3.12 -7.34
N ILE A 186 9.95 -4.11 -8.10
CA ILE A 186 9.38 -5.48 -8.14
C ILE A 186 9.46 -6.19 -6.78
N ASN A 187 10.48 -5.88 -5.98
CA ASN A 187 10.77 -6.57 -4.71
C ASN A 187 10.16 -5.89 -3.48
N MET A 188 9.35 -4.85 -3.67
CA MET A 188 8.68 -4.13 -2.59
C MET A 188 7.18 -4.37 -2.65
N HIS A 189 6.53 -4.60 -1.52
CA HIS A 189 5.08 -4.76 -1.45
C HIS A 189 4.44 -3.70 -0.55
N PRO A 190 3.27 -3.18 -0.90
CA PRO A 190 2.54 -3.38 -2.15
C PRO A 190 3.29 -2.84 -3.37
N ASN A 191 3.32 -3.57 -4.49
CA ASN A 191 3.87 -3.07 -5.74
C ASN A 191 2.76 -2.65 -6.71
N LEU A 192 3.06 -1.63 -7.50
CA LEU A 192 2.17 -1.13 -8.55
C LEU A 192 2.05 -2.12 -9.72
N PHE A 193 3.09 -2.90 -9.98
CA PHE A 193 3.12 -3.89 -11.07
C PHE A 193 2.03 -4.97 -10.90
N ASP A 194 1.73 -5.37 -9.68
CA ASP A 194 0.69 -6.33 -9.34
C ASP A 194 -0.68 -5.80 -9.74
N LEU A 195 -0.95 -4.53 -9.43
CA LEU A 195 -2.19 -3.85 -9.82
C LEU A 195 -2.28 -3.66 -11.34
N GLN A 196 -1.17 -3.32 -12.00
CA GLN A 196 -1.12 -3.18 -13.46
C GLN A 196 -1.45 -4.49 -14.18
N ASN A 197 -1.00 -5.63 -13.64
CA ASN A 197 -1.31 -6.93 -14.22
C ASN A 197 -2.72 -7.42 -13.86
N SER A 198 -3.24 -7.08 -12.68
CA SER A 198 -4.53 -7.54 -12.18
C SER A 198 -5.15 -6.53 -11.22
N VAL A 199 -6.05 -5.69 -11.74
CA VAL A 199 -6.72 -4.64 -10.95
C VAL A 199 -7.49 -5.20 -9.75
N SER A 200 -8.02 -6.43 -9.85
CA SER A 200 -8.72 -7.13 -8.76
C SER A 200 -7.89 -7.33 -7.50
N LYS A 201 -6.56 -7.31 -7.58
CA LYS A 201 -5.69 -7.39 -6.39
C LYS A 201 -5.91 -6.21 -5.43
N ILE A 202 -6.52 -5.11 -5.90
CA ILE A 202 -6.84 -3.96 -5.05
C ILE A 202 -7.85 -4.27 -3.95
N GLU A 203 -8.75 -5.23 -4.16
CA GLU A 203 -9.83 -5.57 -3.22
C GLU A 203 -9.32 -5.98 -1.84
N ARG A 204 -8.19 -6.70 -1.79
CA ARG A 204 -7.58 -7.10 -0.51
C ARG A 204 -7.18 -5.87 0.30
N TYR A 205 -6.60 -4.86 -0.36
CA TYR A 205 -6.19 -3.62 0.31
C TYR A 205 -7.40 -2.82 0.77
N LEU A 206 -8.48 -2.77 -0.04
CA LEU A 206 -9.74 -2.12 0.33
C LEU A 206 -10.37 -2.76 1.58
N LYS A 207 -10.40 -4.10 1.65
CA LYS A 207 -10.91 -4.83 2.83
C LYS A 207 -10.10 -4.51 4.09
N HIS A 208 -8.77 -4.48 4.00
CA HIS A 208 -7.93 -4.08 5.13
C HIS A 208 -8.21 -2.63 5.56
N PHE A 209 -8.41 -1.71 4.61
CA PHE A 209 -8.74 -0.31 4.88
C PHE A 209 -10.10 -0.15 5.58
N LEU A 210 -11.12 -0.91 5.17
CA LEU A 210 -12.42 -0.88 5.83
C LEU A 210 -12.34 -1.34 7.29
N ILE A 211 -11.58 -2.40 7.56
CA ILE A 211 -11.36 -2.92 8.91
C ILE A 211 -10.66 -1.86 9.77
N LEU A 212 -9.56 -1.28 9.28
CA LEU A 212 -8.82 -0.22 9.97
C LEU A 212 -9.69 1.01 10.24
N ALA A 213 -10.36 1.53 9.21
CA ALA A 213 -11.17 2.74 9.31
C ALA A 213 -12.30 2.57 10.34
N LYS A 214 -12.96 1.41 10.33
CA LYS A 214 -14.04 1.11 11.28
C LYS A 214 -13.54 1.13 12.72
N VAL A 215 -12.41 0.49 13.02
CA VAL A 215 -11.88 0.45 14.39
C VAL A 215 -11.44 1.84 14.85
N ILE A 216 -10.79 2.62 13.97
CA ILE A 216 -10.38 4.00 14.27
C ILE A 216 -11.59 4.87 14.61
N GLU A 217 -12.65 4.81 13.81
CA GLU A 217 -13.86 5.61 14.03
C GLU A 217 -14.66 5.18 15.26
N GLN A 218 -14.65 3.88 15.58
CA GLN A 218 -15.27 3.38 16.81
C GLN A 218 -14.54 3.91 18.04
N ASN A 219 -13.21 3.83 18.05
CA ASN A 219 -12.39 4.33 19.15
C ASN A 219 -12.49 5.86 19.32
N GLU A 220 -12.67 6.61 18.23
CA GLU A 220 -12.92 8.05 18.26
C GLU A 220 -14.24 8.37 18.97
N LYS A 221 -15.32 7.65 18.63
CA LYS A 221 -16.64 7.82 19.25
C LYS A 221 -16.63 7.48 20.75
N GLU A 222 -15.92 6.44 21.14
CA GLU A 222 -15.76 6.06 22.55
C GLU A 222 -14.91 7.06 23.34
N SER A 223 -13.97 7.75 22.69
CA SER A 223 -13.14 8.78 23.33
C SER A 223 -13.88 10.11 23.52
N ALA A 224 -14.93 10.34 22.73
CA ALA A 224 -15.76 11.54 22.77
C ALA A 224 -17.00 11.42 23.69
N ALA A 225 -17.31 10.21 24.17
CA ALA A 225 -18.42 9.92 25.08
C ALA A 225 -17.99 9.96 26.56
#